data_AF-A0A3D8SBB6-F1
#
_entry.id   AF-A0A3D8SBB6-F1
#
_cell.length_a   1.000
_cell.length_b   1.000
_cell.length_c   1.000
_cell.angle_alpha   90.00
_cell.angle_beta   90.00
_cell.angle_gamma   90.00
#
_symmetry.space_group_name_H-M   'P 1'
#
loop_
_entity.id
_entity.type
_entity.pdbx_description
1 polymer ?
#
loop_
_entity_poly.entity_id
_entity_poly.type
_entity_poly.pdbx_seq_one_letter_code
_entity_poly.pdbx_strand_id
1 'polypeptide(L)'
;MLRCSSHAIPTKHLPDLKLANILMSFENENVLASFINQQREQQMEYKIDSTAGRAVYRCHNDFGRIDGKEVKHMYPRITDFGLATRLDEPSAPARDGMVAQQLGLYPIQPDYYRAPEVILGCGWDFKADIWNFGVLMWNIIGATELFQKVQDAQGQYDAKSHLAEIVALLGPPPKELLKRSNFMSQHDWPSPLITEEGNTYRNARECFGGPFFDAEGAFIDPDSVPIRNLEDTISFLEDKDRPAFLSFARDMLAWDPAKRKTARELMDHPFLKLDK
;
A
#
# COMPACT_ATOMS: atom_id res chain seq x y z
N MET A 1 -9.56 -18.90 22.38
CA MET A 1 -8.21 -19.48 22.51
C MET A 1 -7.88 -20.17 21.19
N LEU A 2 -7.31 -19.44 20.24
CA LEU A 2 -6.80 -19.99 18.98
C LEU A 2 -5.38 -19.43 18.83
N ARG A 3 -4.41 -20.23 19.28
CA ARG A 3 -3.00 -20.02 18.98
C ARG A 3 -2.78 -20.51 17.55
N CYS A 4 -2.41 -19.61 16.64
CA CYS A 4 -1.77 -20.01 15.40
C CYS A 4 -0.27 -19.78 15.58
N SER A 5 0.44 -20.84 15.96
CA SER A 5 1.90 -20.91 15.96
C SER A 5 2.36 -21.57 14.68
N SER A 6 2.89 -20.80 13.73
CA SER A 6 3.86 -21.27 12.74
C SER A 6 4.68 -20.08 12.24
N HIS A 7 5.97 -20.14 12.53
CA HIS A 7 7.00 -19.16 12.23
C HIS A 7 7.41 -19.27 10.75
N ALA A 8 6.71 -18.54 9.89
CA ALA A 8 7.17 -18.09 8.58
C ALA A 8 6.20 -16.99 8.18
N ILE A 9 6.66 -15.74 8.08
CA ILE A 9 5.87 -14.69 7.43
C ILE A 9 6.29 -14.78 5.96
N PRO A 10 5.41 -15.26 5.05
CA PRO A 10 5.71 -15.26 3.64
C PRO A 10 5.93 -13.79 3.22
N THR A 11 7.10 -13.47 2.69
CA THR A 11 7.50 -12.12 2.28
C THR A 11 6.64 -11.53 1.15
N LYS A 12 5.64 -12.27 0.65
CA LYS A 12 4.75 -11.82 -0.43
C LYS A 12 3.41 -11.24 0.00
N HIS A 13 3.01 -11.44 1.25
CA HIS A 13 1.64 -11.18 1.66
C HIS A 13 1.62 -10.46 2.99
N LEU A 14 1.66 -9.14 2.88
CA LEU A 14 1.64 -8.17 3.96
C LEU A 14 0.47 -7.20 3.73
N PRO A 15 -0.20 -6.66 4.77
CA PRO A 15 -1.55 -6.11 4.70
C PRO A 15 -1.79 -5.19 3.50
N ASP A 16 -2.87 -5.47 2.77
CA ASP A 16 -2.84 -5.38 1.32
C ASP A 16 -3.92 -4.45 0.76
N LEU A 17 -3.85 -3.14 1.06
CA LEU A 17 -4.71 -2.18 0.37
C LEU A 17 -4.08 -1.79 -0.97
N LYS A 18 -4.47 -2.50 -2.03
CA LYS A 18 -4.10 -2.26 -3.44
C LYS A 18 -5.30 -2.40 -4.36
N LEU A 19 -5.14 -1.99 -5.63
CA LEU A 19 -6.19 -2.11 -6.65
C LEU A 19 -6.80 -3.52 -6.76
N ALA A 20 -5.97 -4.57 -6.68
CA ALA A 20 -6.43 -5.95 -6.78
C ALA A 20 -7.36 -6.38 -5.63
N ASN A 21 -7.35 -5.67 -4.50
CA ASN A 21 -8.16 -5.97 -3.32
C ASN A 21 -9.38 -5.03 -3.20
N ILE A 22 -9.74 -4.37 -4.30
CA ILE A 22 -10.96 -3.58 -4.42
C ILE A 22 -11.84 -4.26 -5.46
N LEU A 23 -12.94 -4.84 -4.97
CA LEU A 23 -13.97 -5.39 -5.83
C LEU A 23 -14.93 -4.28 -6.23
N MET A 24 -15.21 -4.19 -7.52
CA MET A 24 -16.23 -3.30 -8.06
C MET A 24 -17.51 -4.09 -8.35
N SER A 25 -18.66 -3.57 -7.94
CA SER A 25 -19.94 -4.09 -8.42
C SER A 25 -20.18 -3.71 -9.88
N PHE A 26 -21.01 -4.47 -10.59
CA PHE A 26 -21.50 -4.07 -11.90
C PHE A 26 -22.34 -2.79 -11.81
N GLU A 27 -22.34 -2.03 -12.91
CA GLU A 27 -23.14 -0.82 -13.06
C GLU A 27 -24.64 -1.11 -13.15
N ASN A 28 -25.04 -2.29 -13.64
CA ASN A 28 -26.42 -2.77 -13.65
C ASN A 28 -26.49 -4.30 -13.84
N GLU A 29 -27.67 -4.89 -13.60
CA GLU A 29 -27.89 -6.34 -13.72
C GLU A 29 -27.84 -6.88 -15.16
N ASN A 30 -28.00 -6.00 -16.17
CA ASN A 30 -27.97 -6.43 -17.57
C ASN A 30 -26.57 -6.88 -18.02
N VAL A 31 -25.51 -6.47 -17.32
CA VAL A 31 -24.14 -6.93 -17.60
C VAL A 31 -24.05 -8.44 -17.46
N LEU A 32 -24.61 -9.00 -16.37
CA LEU A 32 -24.65 -10.44 -16.14
C LEU A 32 -25.54 -11.15 -17.16
N ALA A 33 -26.70 -10.57 -17.50
CA ALA A 33 -27.58 -11.14 -18.52
C ALA A 33 -26.89 -11.20 -19.90
N SER A 34 -26.16 -10.15 -20.27
CA SER A 34 -25.39 -10.06 -21.52
C SER A 34 -24.26 -11.08 -21.54
N PHE A 35 -23.51 -11.18 -20.43
CA PHE A 35 -22.47 -12.19 -20.25
C PHE A 35 -23.02 -13.62 -20.40
N ILE A 36 -24.13 -13.96 -19.73
CA ILE A 36 -24.76 -15.28 -19.81
C ILE A 36 -25.20 -15.59 -21.25
N ASN A 37 -25.72 -14.60 -21.98
CA ASN A 37 -26.10 -14.79 -23.38
C ASN A 37 -24.86 -15.04 -24.27
N GLN A 38 -23.76 -14.32 -24.06
CA GLN A 38 -22.51 -14.54 -24.79
C GLN A 38 -21.94 -15.95 -24.53
N GLN A 39 -22.09 -16.47 -23.31
CA GLN A 39 -21.64 -17.82 -22.96
C GLN A 39 -22.37 -18.95 -23.71
N ARG A 40 -23.51 -18.66 -24.35
CA ARG A 40 -24.18 -19.61 -25.25
C ARG A 40 -23.46 -19.77 -26.59
N GLU A 41 -22.76 -18.72 -27.03
CA GLU A 41 -22.02 -18.68 -28.29
C GLU A 41 -20.55 -19.03 -28.09
N GLN A 42 -19.96 -18.62 -26.96
CA GLN A 42 -18.57 -18.88 -26.60
C GLN A 42 -18.48 -19.34 -25.14
N GLN A 43 -18.35 -20.65 -24.92
CA GLN A 43 -18.21 -21.20 -23.58
C GLN A 43 -16.86 -20.84 -22.95
N MET A 44 -16.88 -20.54 -21.65
CA MET A 44 -15.66 -20.37 -20.86
C MET A 44 -14.79 -21.63 -20.90
N GLU A 45 -13.48 -21.43 -21.01
CA GLU A 45 -12.51 -22.48 -20.80
C GLU A 45 -12.59 -23.01 -19.35
N TYR A 46 -12.54 -24.33 -19.20
CA TYR A 46 -12.53 -24.99 -17.90
C TYR A 46 -11.67 -26.26 -17.93
N LYS A 47 -11.28 -26.73 -16.75
CA LYS A 47 -10.68 -28.06 -16.55
C LYS A 47 -11.48 -28.84 -15.52
N ILE A 48 -11.43 -30.16 -15.58
CA ILE A 48 -11.97 -31.02 -14.52
C ILE A 48 -10.84 -31.32 -13.55
N ASP A 49 -11.06 -31.03 -12.27
CA ASP A 49 -10.20 -31.48 -11.19
C ASP A 49 -10.31 -33.01 -11.08
N SER A 50 -9.25 -33.73 -11.42
CA SER A 50 -9.23 -35.19 -11.41
C SER A 50 -9.36 -35.80 -10.02
N THR A 51 -9.09 -35.04 -8.95
CA THR A 51 -9.19 -35.51 -7.56
C THR A 51 -10.59 -35.25 -6.99
N ALA A 52 -11.17 -34.08 -7.26
CA ALA A 52 -12.47 -33.69 -6.71
C ALA A 52 -13.65 -33.90 -7.68
N GLY A 53 -13.40 -34.22 -8.94
CA GLY A 53 -14.43 -34.40 -9.98
C GLY A 53 -15.20 -33.14 -10.36
N ARG A 54 -14.78 -31.96 -9.89
CA ARG A 54 -15.46 -30.68 -10.13
C ARG A 54 -14.85 -29.92 -11.30
N ALA A 55 -15.68 -29.17 -12.04
CA ALA A 55 -15.20 -28.23 -13.04
C ALA A 55 -14.59 -26.98 -12.38
N VAL A 56 -13.43 -26.56 -12.84
CA VAL A 56 -12.74 -25.32 -12.47
C VAL A 56 -12.63 -24.47 -13.72
N TYR A 57 -13.36 -23.37 -13.74
CA TYR A 57 -13.40 -22.43 -14.85
C TYR A 57 -12.20 -21.48 -14.80
N ARG A 58 -11.69 -21.07 -15.96
CA ARG A 58 -10.71 -19.97 -16.05
C ARG A 58 -11.38 -18.68 -15.60
N CYS A 59 -10.64 -17.81 -14.91
CA CYS A 59 -11.13 -16.50 -14.52
C CYS A 59 -11.56 -15.67 -15.76
N HIS A 60 -12.65 -14.92 -15.63
CA HIS A 60 -13.16 -14.04 -16.66
C HIS A 60 -13.26 -12.63 -16.08
N ASN A 61 -12.46 -11.72 -16.62
CA ASN A 61 -12.33 -10.36 -16.07
C ASN A 61 -12.89 -9.28 -17.02
N ASP A 62 -13.26 -9.64 -18.25
CA ASP A 62 -13.86 -8.71 -19.22
C ASP A 62 -15.38 -8.91 -19.26
N PHE A 63 -16.15 -7.92 -18.84
CA PHE A 63 -17.62 -7.96 -18.91
C PHE A 63 -18.18 -6.94 -19.90
N GLY A 64 -17.35 -6.48 -20.85
CA GLY A 64 -17.68 -5.44 -21.79
C GLY A 64 -17.36 -4.04 -21.25
N ARG A 65 -17.76 -3.02 -22.02
CA ARG A 65 -17.50 -1.61 -21.69
C ARG A 65 -18.47 -1.16 -20.60
N ILE A 66 -17.94 -0.49 -19.58
CA ILE A 66 -18.72 0.12 -18.50
C ILE A 66 -19.68 1.18 -19.08
N ASP A 67 -20.96 1.11 -18.69
CA ASP A 67 -21.90 2.18 -19.00
C ASP A 67 -21.66 3.40 -18.10
N GLY A 68 -21.06 4.44 -18.67
CA GLY A 68 -20.76 5.71 -18.01
C GLY A 68 -21.95 6.38 -17.31
N LYS A 69 -23.19 6.12 -17.76
CA LYS A 69 -24.40 6.69 -17.15
C LYS A 69 -24.79 6.00 -15.84
N GLU A 70 -24.38 4.74 -15.70
CA GLU A 70 -24.74 3.85 -14.60
C GLU A 70 -23.58 3.66 -13.60
N VAL A 71 -22.39 4.23 -13.86
CA VAL A 71 -21.20 4.17 -12.96
C VAL A 71 -21.53 4.57 -11.52
N LYS A 72 -22.49 5.50 -11.31
CA LYS A 72 -22.96 5.91 -9.99
C LYS A 72 -23.55 4.78 -9.14
N HIS A 73 -23.90 3.65 -9.74
CA HIS A 73 -24.42 2.45 -9.08
C HIS A 73 -23.31 1.44 -8.73
N MET A 74 -22.10 1.65 -9.24
CA MET A 74 -20.95 0.87 -8.86
C MET A 74 -20.45 1.33 -7.49
N TYR A 75 -20.23 0.39 -6.58
CA TYR A 75 -19.60 0.66 -5.29
C TYR A 75 -18.34 -0.21 -5.12
N PRO A 76 -17.21 0.37 -4.70
CA PRO A 76 -16.03 -0.40 -4.34
C PRO A 76 -16.23 -1.11 -2.99
N ARG A 77 -15.71 -2.34 -2.87
CA ARG A 77 -15.61 -3.06 -1.59
C ARG A 77 -14.19 -3.54 -1.37
N ILE A 78 -13.63 -3.22 -0.21
CA ILE A 78 -12.36 -3.78 0.24
C ILE A 78 -12.58 -5.27 0.53
N THR A 79 -11.70 -6.09 -0.01
CA THR A 79 -11.66 -7.53 0.24
C THR A 79 -10.29 -7.95 0.80
N ASP A 80 -10.14 -9.24 1.06
CA ASP A 80 -8.90 -9.89 1.49
C ASP A 80 -8.33 -9.37 2.82
N PHE A 81 -9.04 -9.70 3.91
CA PHE A 81 -8.60 -9.43 5.27
C PHE A 81 -7.65 -10.50 5.83
N GLY A 82 -7.10 -11.40 4.99
CA GLY A 82 -6.26 -12.51 5.43
C GLY A 82 -4.97 -12.08 6.14
N LEU A 83 -4.59 -10.82 5.97
CA LEU A 83 -3.36 -10.21 6.50
C LEU A 83 -3.64 -9.05 7.47
N ALA A 84 -4.90 -8.82 7.81
CA ALA A 84 -5.28 -7.75 8.73
C ALA A 84 -4.69 -8.04 10.12
N THR A 85 -4.01 -7.04 10.68
CA THR A 85 -3.38 -7.14 12.00
C THR A 85 -4.15 -6.30 13.01
N ARG A 86 -4.49 -6.89 14.16
CA ARG A 86 -5.03 -6.14 15.30
C ARG A 86 -3.88 -5.56 16.12
N LEU A 87 -3.95 -4.26 16.41
CA LEU A 87 -2.96 -3.57 17.22
C LEU A 87 -3.28 -3.63 18.73
N ASP A 88 -4.34 -4.34 19.13
CA ASP A 88 -4.86 -4.33 20.50
C ASP A 88 -3.89 -4.90 21.55
N GLU A 89 -2.85 -5.63 21.14
CA GLU A 89 -1.82 -6.17 22.04
C GLU A 89 -0.49 -5.41 21.84
N PRO A 90 0.15 -4.90 22.91
CA PRO A 90 1.42 -4.20 22.80
C PRO A 90 2.48 -5.15 22.22
N SER A 91 3.04 -4.77 21.08
CA SER A 91 3.98 -5.59 20.30
C SER A 91 5.36 -5.71 20.96
N ALA A 92 5.61 -4.96 22.03
CA ALA A 92 6.79 -5.05 22.88
C ALA A 92 6.44 -4.68 24.34
N PRO A 93 7.12 -5.27 25.34
CA PRO A 93 6.99 -4.83 26.72
C PRO A 93 7.48 -3.38 26.84
N ALA A 94 6.70 -2.54 27.52
CA ALA A 94 7.12 -1.19 27.88
C ALA A 94 8.45 -1.28 28.67
N ARG A 95 9.55 -0.85 28.06
CA ARG A 95 10.83 -0.68 28.74
C ARG A 95 11.13 0.81 28.80
N ASP A 96 11.48 1.26 30.00
CA ASP A 96 11.87 2.61 30.42
C ASP A 96 11.36 3.78 29.56
N GLY A 97 10.28 4.43 30.03
CA GLY A 97 9.89 5.78 29.57
C GLY A 97 9.16 5.85 28.23
N MET A 98 9.07 4.76 27.46
CA MET A 98 8.17 4.71 26.30
C MET A 98 6.76 4.31 26.73
N VAL A 99 5.79 5.18 26.44
CA VAL A 99 4.38 4.77 26.35
C VAL A 99 4.35 3.61 25.35
N ALA A 100 3.85 2.45 25.75
CA ALA A 100 3.63 1.32 24.84
C ALA A 100 2.59 1.74 23.80
N GLN A 101 3.04 2.41 22.74
CA GLN A 101 2.21 2.62 21.57
C GLN A 101 2.04 1.26 20.91
N GLN A 102 0.78 0.93 20.66
CA GLN A 102 0.34 -0.26 19.95
C GLN A 102 0.74 -0.13 18.48
N LEU A 103 2.01 -0.43 18.18
CA LEU A 103 2.60 -0.27 16.86
C LEU A 103 2.99 -1.62 16.29
N GLY A 104 2.61 -1.87 15.04
CA GLY A 104 3.16 -2.97 14.29
C GLY A 104 4.65 -2.72 13.99
N LEU A 105 5.44 -3.78 14.08
CA LEU A 105 6.91 -3.72 13.96
C LEU A 105 7.43 -4.39 12.69
N TYR A 106 6.72 -5.42 12.23
CA TYR A 106 7.12 -6.22 11.07
C TYR A 106 6.80 -5.48 9.78
N PRO A 107 7.53 -5.76 8.68
CA PRO A 107 7.21 -5.25 7.36
C PRO A 107 5.74 -5.48 7.05
N ILE A 108 5.09 -4.48 6.46
CA ILE A 108 3.74 -4.63 5.91
C ILE A 108 3.66 -4.08 4.47
N GLN A 109 2.48 -4.18 3.85
CA GLN A 109 2.10 -3.56 2.58
C GLN A 109 2.78 -4.14 1.32
N PRO A 110 2.09 -4.09 0.17
CA PRO A 110 2.70 -4.31 -1.13
C PRO A 110 3.78 -3.27 -1.41
N ASP A 111 4.77 -3.67 -2.19
CA ASP A 111 5.96 -2.88 -2.48
C ASP A 111 5.68 -1.44 -2.92
N TYR A 112 4.83 -1.26 -3.94
CA TYR A 112 4.44 0.05 -4.49
C TYR A 112 3.53 0.89 -3.57
N TYR A 113 3.00 0.31 -2.51
CA TYR A 113 2.09 0.99 -1.59
C TYR A 113 2.73 1.20 -0.22
N ARG A 114 3.91 0.64 0.04
CA ARG A 114 4.54 0.62 1.36
C ARG A 114 4.82 2.03 1.88
N ALA A 115 4.39 2.30 3.11
CA ALA A 115 4.54 3.60 3.76
C ALA A 115 5.98 3.82 4.25
N PRO A 116 6.47 5.08 4.29
CA PRO A 116 7.86 5.37 4.64
C PRO A 116 8.24 4.92 6.05
N GLU A 117 7.34 5.01 7.03
CA GLU A 117 7.57 4.55 8.39
C GLU A 117 7.77 3.03 8.49
N VAL A 118 7.20 2.26 7.54
CA VAL A 118 7.38 0.82 7.44
C VAL A 118 8.76 0.51 6.89
N ILE A 119 9.17 1.18 5.81
CA ILE A 119 10.50 1.03 5.20
C ILE A 119 11.60 1.45 6.20
N LEU A 120 11.39 2.55 6.91
CA LEU A 120 12.32 3.10 7.90
C LEU A 120 12.29 2.34 9.24
N GLY A 121 11.36 1.42 9.45
CA GLY A 121 11.26 0.64 10.69
C GLY A 121 10.87 1.45 11.91
N CYS A 122 10.14 2.54 11.75
CA CYS A 122 9.71 3.39 12.85
C CYS A 122 8.56 2.76 13.66
N GLY A 123 7.96 1.68 13.17
CA GLY A 123 6.71 1.13 13.65
C GLY A 123 5.51 1.88 13.09
N TRP A 124 4.42 1.16 12.87
CA TRP A 124 3.26 1.65 12.11
C TRP A 124 1.94 1.40 12.85
N ASP A 125 0.93 2.19 12.51
CA ASP A 125 -0.45 2.03 12.93
C ASP A 125 -1.39 2.13 11.71
N PHE A 126 -2.69 2.36 11.93
CA PHE A 126 -3.70 2.51 10.88
C PHE A 126 -3.42 3.68 9.90
N LYS A 127 -2.50 4.60 10.19
CA LYS A 127 -2.08 5.65 9.25
C LYS A 127 -1.28 5.10 8.07
N ALA A 128 -0.76 3.87 8.18
CA ALA A 128 -0.19 3.15 7.05
C ALA A 128 -1.26 2.88 5.97
N ASP A 129 -2.50 2.55 6.36
CA ASP A 129 -3.62 2.37 5.42
C ASP A 129 -4.03 3.69 4.75
N ILE A 130 -3.93 4.82 5.48
CA ILE A 130 -4.17 6.15 4.90
C ILE A 130 -3.15 6.47 3.80
N TRP A 131 -1.89 6.10 4.01
CA TRP A 131 -0.87 6.21 2.96
C TRP A 131 -1.21 5.33 1.75
N ASN A 132 -1.56 4.05 1.96
CA ASN A 132 -1.97 3.17 0.88
C ASN A 132 -3.14 3.76 0.08
N PHE A 133 -4.14 4.31 0.77
CA PHE A 133 -5.28 4.94 0.13
C PHE A 133 -4.89 6.17 -0.69
N GLY A 134 -3.95 6.99 -0.21
CA GLY A 134 -3.39 8.12 -0.98
C GLY A 134 -2.72 7.67 -2.28
N VAL A 135 -1.86 6.63 -2.21
CA VAL A 135 -1.19 6.05 -3.39
C VAL A 135 -2.22 5.46 -4.37
N LEU A 136 -3.19 4.72 -3.84
CA LEU A 136 -4.26 4.11 -4.62
C LEU A 136 -5.09 5.17 -5.36
N MET A 137 -5.51 6.24 -4.69
CA MET A 137 -6.28 7.32 -5.31
C MET A 137 -5.49 8.00 -6.42
N TRP A 138 -4.19 8.21 -6.19
CA TRP A 138 -3.30 8.71 -7.22
C TRP A 138 -3.29 7.81 -8.46
N ASN A 139 -3.11 6.51 -8.26
CA ASN A 139 -3.00 5.54 -9.34
C ASN A 139 -4.30 5.42 -10.14
N ILE A 140 -5.45 5.50 -9.48
CA ILE A 140 -6.78 5.45 -10.14
C ILE A 140 -6.99 6.66 -11.03
N ILE A 141 -6.74 7.87 -10.51
CA ILE A 141 -7.02 9.11 -11.25
C ILE A 141 -5.99 9.32 -12.35
N GLY A 142 -4.73 8.98 -12.09
CA GLY A 142 -3.64 9.14 -13.06
C GLY A 142 -3.53 8.03 -14.09
N ALA A 143 -4.21 6.90 -13.90
CA ALA A 143 -4.03 5.67 -14.66
C ALA A 143 -2.54 5.25 -14.79
N THR A 144 -1.72 5.63 -13.81
CA THR A 144 -0.28 5.38 -13.76
C THR A 144 0.16 5.26 -12.31
N GLU A 145 1.24 4.51 -12.04
CA GLU A 145 1.76 4.35 -10.69
C GLU A 145 2.46 5.64 -10.21
N LEU A 146 2.15 6.05 -8.97
CA LEU A 146 2.79 7.19 -8.32
C LEU A 146 4.29 6.97 -8.18
N PHE A 147 4.68 5.81 -7.64
CA PHE A 147 6.06 5.36 -7.50
C PHE A 147 6.38 4.40 -8.65
N GLN A 148 7.34 4.76 -9.51
CA GLN A 148 7.60 4.02 -10.76
C GLN A 148 8.86 3.15 -10.66
N LYS A 149 9.77 3.51 -9.75
CA LYS A 149 11.04 2.83 -9.53
C LYS A 149 11.13 2.30 -8.11
N VAL A 150 10.44 1.20 -7.82
CA VAL A 150 10.53 0.51 -6.52
C VAL A 150 11.23 -0.85 -6.62
N GLN A 151 11.71 -1.21 -7.82
CA GLN A 151 12.37 -2.48 -8.08
C GLN A 151 13.78 -2.27 -8.65
N ASP A 152 14.67 -3.22 -8.38
CA ASP A 152 16.02 -3.29 -8.95
C ASP A 152 16.00 -3.84 -10.39
N ALA A 153 17.20 -3.98 -10.98
CA ALA A 153 17.36 -4.50 -12.34
C ALA A 153 16.92 -5.97 -12.50
N GLN A 154 16.71 -6.69 -11.40
CA GLN A 154 16.25 -8.07 -11.33
C GLN A 154 14.75 -8.16 -11.01
N GLY A 155 14.04 -7.02 -10.94
CA GLY A 155 12.61 -6.94 -10.63
C GLY A 155 12.28 -7.23 -9.16
N GLN A 156 13.28 -7.25 -8.27
CA GLN A 156 13.07 -7.41 -6.83
C GLN A 156 12.85 -6.05 -6.18
N TYR A 157 12.09 -6.01 -5.09
CA TYR A 157 11.86 -4.76 -4.36
C TYR A 157 13.16 -4.13 -3.86
N ASP A 158 13.37 -2.86 -4.18
CA ASP A 158 14.49 -2.06 -3.68
C ASP A 158 13.97 -0.89 -2.84
N ALA A 159 14.15 -1.00 -1.52
CA ALA A 159 13.76 0.02 -0.56
C ALA A 159 14.47 1.36 -0.79
N LYS A 160 15.73 1.33 -1.29
CA LYS A 160 16.49 2.54 -1.58
C LYS A 160 15.83 3.32 -2.73
N SER A 161 15.57 2.66 -3.86
CA SER A 161 14.89 3.29 -5.00
C SER A 161 13.49 3.80 -4.62
N HIS A 162 12.74 3.03 -3.81
CA HIS A 162 11.43 3.49 -3.34
C HIS A 162 11.53 4.75 -2.46
N LEU A 163 12.47 4.81 -1.52
CA LEU A 163 12.69 6.02 -0.71
C LEU A 163 13.19 7.20 -1.56
N ALA A 164 13.96 6.96 -2.61
CA ALA A 164 14.39 8.00 -3.54
C ALA A 164 13.19 8.66 -4.25
N GLU A 165 12.19 7.86 -4.67
CA GLU A 165 10.93 8.39 -5.21
C GLU A 165 10.14 9.19 -4.16
N ILE A 166 10.07 8.71 -2.91
CA ILE A 166 9.39 9.46 -1.83
C ILE A 166 10.10 10.80 -1.56
N VAL A 167 11.44 10.82 -1.56
CA VAL A 167 12.24 12.05 -1.41
C VAL A 167 12.01 13.01 -2.57
N ALA A 168 11.93 12.52 -3.81
CA ALA A 168 11.62 13.35 -4.97
C ALA A 168 10.26 14.06 -4.81
N LEU A 169 9.23 13.31 -4.38
CA LEU A 169 7.86 13.84 -4.30
C LEU A 169 7.60 14.71 -3.06
N LEU A 170 8.18 14.37 -1.91
CA LEU A 170 7.85 14.98 -0.62
C LEU A 170 9.00 15.80 -0.01
N GLY A 171 10.18 15.80 -0.64
CA GLY A 171 11.41 16.34 -0.06
C GLY A 171 12.00 15.41 1.03
N PRO A 172 13.05 15.88 1.74
CA PRO A 172 13.72 15.06 2.75
C PRO A 172 12.81 14.76 3.96
N PRO A 173 12.99 13.60 4.62
CA PRO A 173 12.22 13.24 5.80
C PRO A 173 12.52 14.16 7.00
N PRO A 174 11.57 14.33 7.93
CA PRO A 174 11.81 15.00 9.20
C PRO A 174 12.91 14.30 10.02
N LYS A 175 13.76 15.09 10.70
CA LYS A 175 14.88 14.56 11.51
C LYS A 175 14.40 13.65 12.64
N GLU A 176 13.24 13.94 13.20
CA GLU A 176 12.59 13.15 14.25
C GLU A 176 12.26 11.73 13.78
N LEU A 177 11.85 11.58 12.52
CA LEU A 177 11.58 10.28 11.91
C LEU A 177 12.88 9.48 11.75
N LEU A 178 13.96 10.13 11.30
CA LEU A 178 15.27 9.49 11.18
C LEU A 178 15.87 9.09 12.54
N LYS A 179 15.73 9.93 13.56
CA LYS A 179 16.14 9.58 14.94
C LYS A 179 15.40 8.35 15.44
N ARG A 180 14.09 8.27 15.20
CA ARG A 180 13.27 7.11 15.55
C ARG A 180 13.71 5.86 14.79
N SER A 181 13.93 5.95 13.49
CA SER A 181 14.46 4.84 12.66
C SER A 181 15.80 4.32 13.19
N ASN A 182 16.73 5.24 13.50
CA ASN A 182 18.03 4.89 14.06
C ASN A 182 17.92 4.21 15.42
N PHE A 183 17.09 4.73 16.32
CA PHE A 183 16.82 4.10 17.61
C PHE A 183 16.23 2.70 17.46
N MET A 184 15.18 2.55 16.64
CA MET A 184 14.51 1.25 16.41
C MET A 184 15.46 0.21 15.82
N SER A 185 16.41 0.62 14.97
CA SER A 185 17.37 -0.31 14.37
C SER A 185 18.45 -0.85 15.31
N GLN A 186 18.56 -0.30 16.53
CA GLN A 186 19.43 -0.84 17.59
C GLN A 186 18.76 -1.95 18.40
N HIS A 187 17.48 -2.23 18.11
CA HIS A 187 16.69 -3.21 18.83
C HIS A 187 16.18 -4.29 17.89
N ASP A 188 16.29 -5.53 18.35
CA ASP A 188 15.72 -6.68 17.66
C ASP A 188 14.20 -6.71 17.87
N TRP A 189 13.49 -7.15 16.84
CA TRP A 189 12.10 -7.55 16.94
C TRP A 189 11.94 -8.68 17.97
N PRO A 190 10.74 -8.81 18.58
CA PRO A 190 10.46 -9.90 19.53
C PRO A 190 10.73 -11.29 18.96
N SER A 191 10.58 -11.46 17.65
CA SER A 191 10.95 -12.67 16.93
C SER A 191 11.60 -12.27 15.60
N PRO A 192 12.69 -12.93 15.20
CA PRO A 192 13.31 -12.65 13.91
C PRO A 192 12.36 -13.06 12.78
N LEU A 193 12.38 -12.28 11.70
CA LEU A 193 11.72 -12.61 10.45
C LEU A 193 12.60 -13.60 9.69
N ILE A 194 12.04 -14.75 9.32
CA ILE A 194 12.72 -15.77 8.51
C ILE A 194 12.00 -15.86 7.18
N THR A 195 12.72 -15.65 6.07
CA THR A 195 12.17 -15.75 4.72
C THR A 195 12.15 -17.19 4.21
N GLU A 196 11.43 -17.42 3.10
CA GLU A 196 11.39 -18.74 2.45
C GLU A 196 12.77 -19.19 1.96
N GLU A 197 13.63 -18.25 1.62
CA GLU A 197 15.03 -18.48 1.23
C GLU A 197 15.95 -18.77 2.43
N GLY A 198 15.43 -18.73 3.65
CA GLY A 198 16.19 -18.98 4.88
C GLY A 198 16.95 -17.76 5.41
N ASN A 199 16.76 -16.58 4.82
CA ASN A 199 17.35 -15.34 5.34
C ASN A 199 16.68 -14.97 6.67
N THR A 200 17.48 -14.51 7.63
CA THR A 200 17.00 -14.11 8.96
C THR A 200 17.25 -12.62 9.17
N TYR A 201 16.21 -11.88 9.50
CA TYR A 201 16.26 -10.45 9.79
C TYR A 201 15.73 -10.16 11.20
N ARG A 202 16.48 -9.37 11.95
CA ARG A 202 16.13 -9.03 13.33
C ARG A 202 15.44 -7.70 13.46
N ASN A 203 15.56 -6.82 12.46
CA ASN A 203 14.90 -5.53 12.44
C ASN A 203 14.69 -5.05 10.99
N ALA A 204 13.98 -3.93 10.84
CA ALA A 204 13.66 -3.38 9.53
C ALA A 204 14.89 -2.94 8.74
N ARG A 205 15.96 -2.48 9.41
CA ARG A 205 17.20 -2.06 8.74
C ARG A 205 17.87 -3.25 8.06
N GLU A 206 17.94 -4.39 8.74
CA GLU A 206 18.43 -5.64 8.15
C GLU A 206 17.52 -6.13 7.02
N CYS A 207 16.20 -6.03 7.21
CA CYS A 207 15.21 -6.49 6.22
C CYS A 207 15.20 -5.65 4.93
N PHE A 208 15.38 -4.34 5.02
CA PHE A 208 15.28 -3.42 3.88
C PHE A 208 16.63 -2.89 3.38
N GLY A 209 17.73 -3.13 4.10
CA GLY A 209 19.08 -2.76 3.66
C GLY A 209 19.49 -1.31 3.96
N GLY A 210 18.98 -0.70 5.03
CA GLY A 210 19.40 0.65 5.46
C GLY A 210 20.80 0.69 6.12
N PRO A 211 21.36 1.86 6.47
CA PRO A 211 20.79 3.22 6.38
C PRO A 211 20.55 3.69 4.94
N PHE A 212 19.55 4.57 4.78
CA PHE A 212 19.28 5.27 3.53
C PHE A 212 19.63 6.76 3.59
N PHE A 213 19.83 7.28 4.80
CA PHE A 213 20.15 8.68 5.07
C PHE A 213 21.40 8.77 5.94
N ASP A 214 22.20 9.82 5.75
CA ASP A 214 23.40 10.10 6.54
C ASP A 214 23.07 10.73 7.91
N ALA A 215 24.10 11.15 8.64
CA ALA A 215 23.96 11.74 9.98
C ALA A 215 23.29 13.12 9.95
N GLU A 216 23.41 13.84 8.83
CA GLU A 216 22.84 15.16 8.59
C GLU A 216 21.38 15.07 8.12
N GLY A 217 20.96 13.88 7.68
CA GLY A 217 19.62 13.56 7.17
C GLY A 217 19.49 13.70 5.65
N ALA A 218 20.61 13.80 4.93
CA ALA A 218 20.62 13.77 3.48
C ALA A 218 20.53 12.32 2.98
N PHE A 219 19.92 12.13 1.83
CA PHE A 219 19.79 10.82 1.19
C PHE A 219 21.16 10.36 0.68
N ILE A 220 21.55 9.11 0.98
CA ILE A 220 22.92 8.60 0.72
C ILE A 220 23.23 8.50 -0.79
N ASP A 221 22.21 8.31 -1.62
CA ASP A 221 22.35 8.17 -3.07
C ASP A 221 21.55 9.26 -3.81
N PRO A 222 21.98 10.53 -3.74
CA PRO A 222 21.21 11.66 -4.28
C PRO A 222 21.02 11.57 -5.80
N ASP A 223 21.96 10.94 -6.53
CA ASP A 223 21.87 10.77 -7.97
C ASP A 223 20.76 9.79 -8.40
N SER A 224 20.32 8.92 -7.47
CA SER A 224 19.18 8.02 -7.71
C SER A 224 17.81 8.70 -7.52
N VAL A 225 17.75 9.90 -6.94
CA VAL A 225 16.51 10.65 -6.70
C VAL A 225 15.98 11.20 -8.02
N PRO A 226 14.79 10.78 -8.48
CA PRO A 226 14.24 11.28 -9.73
C PRO A 226 13.94 12.79 -9.67
N ILE A 227 14.16 13.49 -10.79
CA ILE A 227 13.81 14.91 -10.90
C ILE A 227 12.32 15.01 -11.27
N ARG A 228 11.46 15.02 -10.25
CA ARG A 228 10.01 15.24 -10.34
C ARG A 228 9.47 15.69 -8.99
N ASN A 229 8.33 16.36 -8.99
CA ASN A 229 7.57 16.68 -7.77
C ASN A 229 6.14 16.16 -7.88
N LEU A 230 5.34 16.34 -6.83
CA LEU A 230 3.97 15.87 -6.77
C LEU A 230 3.07 16.59 -7.80
N GLU A 231 3.28 17.89 -8.00
CA GLU A 231 2.53 18.74 -8.94
C GLU A 231 2.76 18.40 -10.42
N ASP A 232 3.98 17.98 -10.79
CA ASP A 232 4.30 17.58 -12.16
C ASP A 232 3.54 16.29 -12.56
N THR A 233 3.09 15.54 -11.55
CA THR A 233 2.58 14.17 -11.72
C THR A 233 1.07 14.11 -11.77
N ILE A 234 0.39 15.26 -11.85
CA ILE A 234 -1.07 15.40 -12.02
C ILE A 234 -1.46 16.09 -13.33
N SER A 235 -0.61 16.03 -14.35
CA SER A 235 -0.89 16.62 -15.66
C SER A 235 -2.20 16.10 -16.29
N PHE A 236 -2.67 14.93 -15.86
CA PHE A 236 -3.95 14.32 -16.23
C PHE A 236 -5.20 15.02 -15.67
N LEU A 237 -5.07 15.89 -14.65
CA LEU A 237 -6.18 16.68 -14.11
C LEU A 237 -6.30 18.03 -14.81
N GLU A 238 -7.53 18.53 -14.94
CA GLU A 238 -7.80 19.92 -15.33
C GLU A 238 -7.24 20.90 -14.28
N ASP A 239 -6.73 22.06 -14.72
CA ASP A 239 -6.09 23.04 -13.84
C ASP A 239 -6.96 23.49 -12.66
N LYS A 240 -8.30 23.48 -12.83
CA LYS A 240 -9.25 23.83 -11.78
C LYS A 240 -9.32 22.81 -10.63
N ASP A 241 -9.08 21.52 -10.93
CA ASP A 241 -9.23 20.41 -9.99
C ASP A 241 -7.91 20.06 -9.28
N ARG A 242 -6.78 20.41 -9.92
CA ARG A 242 -5.41 20.16 -9.40
C ARG A 242 -5.20 20.62 -7.95
N PRO A 243 -5.59 21.85 -7.54
CA PRO A 243 -5.34 22.31 -6.17
C PRO A 243 -6.11 21.50 -5.13
N ALA A 244 -7.37 21.15 -5.42
CA ALA A 244 -8.22 20.37 -4.53
C ALA A 244 -7.70 18.94 -4.35
N PHE A 245 -7.30 18.30 -5.46
CA PHE A 245 -6.70 16.97 -5.43
C PHE A 245 -5.36 16.95 -4.69
N LEU A 246 -4.46 17.91 -4.97
CA LEU A 246 -3.18 18.00 -4.26
C LEU A 246 -3.34 18.22 -2.76
N SER A 247 -4.28 19.08 -2.36
CA SER A 247 -4.62 19.27 -0.95
C SER A 247 -5.04 17.94 -0.31
N PHE A 248 -5.92 17.20 -0.98
CA PHE A 248 -6.39 15.90 -0.50
C PHE A 248 -5.27 14.87 -0.40
N ALA A 249 -4.43 14.77 -1.44
CA ALA A 249 -3.30 13.87 -1.49
C ALA A 249 -2.29 14.18 -0.38
N ARG A 250 -2.00 15.45 -0.11
CA ARG A 250 -1.09 15.89 0.97
C ARG A 250 -1.58 15.56 2.37
N ASP A 251 -2.90 15.50 2.56
CA ASP A 251 -3.48 15.02 3.82
C ASP A 251 -3.25 13.51 4.05
N MET A 252 -2.80 12.76 3.04
CA MET A 252 -2.55 11.32 3.12
C MET A 252 -1.06 10.95 2.92
N LEU A 253 -0.38 11.65 2.01
CA LEU A 253 0.99 11.39 1.58
C LEU A 253 1.96 12.31 2.33
N ALA A 254 2.18 12.00 3.60
CA ALA A 254 3.15 12.70 4.44
C ALA A 254 4.14 11.71 5.08
N TRP A 255 5.39 12.15 5.25
CA TRP A 255 6.45 11.39 5.92
C TRP A 255 6.06 10.99 7.35
N ASP A 256 5.51 11.92 8.12
CA ASP A 256 5.10 11.70 9.49
C ASP A 256 3.65 11.18 9.53
N PRO A 257 3.40 9.96 10.01
CA PRO A 257 2.06 9.40 10.10
C PRO A 257 1.08 10.28 10.90
N ALA A 258 1.58 11.01 11.91
CA ALA A 258 0.76 11.89 12.73
C ALA A 258 0.21 13.10 11.96
N LYS A 259 0.87 13.50 10.86
CA LYS A 259 0.43 14.60 9.98
C LYS A 259 -0.61 14.17 8.95
N ARG A 260 -0.78 12.86 8.74
CA ARG A 260 -1.83 12.35 7.86
C ARG A 260 -3.16 12.52 8.56
N LYS A 261 -4.22 12.85 7.83
CA LYS A 261 -5.59 12.83 8.36
C LYS A 261 -6.07 11.40 8.59
N THR A 262 -7.09 11.22 9.40
CA THR A 262 -7.80 9.96 9.57
C THR A 262 -8.81 9.77 8.43
N ALA A 263 -9.25 8.54 8.18
CA ALA A 263 -10.31 8.27 7.21
C ALA A 263 -11.56 9.12 7.48
N ARG A 264 -11.92 9.28 8.76
CA ARG A 264 -13.06 10.10 9.18
C ARG A 264 -12.91 11.57 8.78
N GLU A 265 -11.74 12.15 9.01
CA GLU A 265 -11.47 13.55 8.64
C GLU A 265 -11.39 13.73 7.12
N LEU A 266 -10.90 12.74 6.39
CA LEU A 266 -10.81 12.76 4.93
C LEU A 266 -12.18 12.73 4.26
N MET A 267 -13.19 12.05 4.83
CA MET A 267 -14.57 12.05 4.30
C MET A 267 -15.15 13.46 4.16
N ASP A 268 -14.69 14.39 5.00
CA ASP A 268 -15.17 15.76 5.00
C ASP A 268 -14.38 16.70 4.09
N HIS A 269 -13.34 16.20 3.42
CA HIS A 269 -12.44 17.01 2.60
C HIS A 269 -13.16 17.59 1.37
N PRO A 270 -12.94 18.88 1.01
CA PRO A 270 -13.61 19.54 -0.11
C PRO A 270 -13.50 18.80 -1.45
N PHE A 271 -12.38 18.13 -1.71
CA PHE A 271 -12.18 17.32 -2.93
C PHE A 271 -13.28 16.26 -3.13
N LEU A 272 -13.73 15.60 -2.05
CA LEU A 272 -14.80 14.59 -2.12
C LEU A 272 -16.21 15.22 -2.16
N LYS A 273 -16.30 16.53 -1.92
CA LYS A 273 -17.52 17.31 -1.89
C LYS A 273 -17.65 18.24 -3.10
N LEU A 274 -16.77 18.11 -4.10
CA LEU A 274 -16.87 18.91 -5.32
C LEU A 274 -18.26 18.70 -5.92
N ASP A 275 -19.01 19.79 -6.00
CA ASP A 275 -20.39 19.80 -6.46
C ASP A 275 -20.49 19.19 -7.86
N LYS A 276 -21.51 18.34 -8.04
CA LYS A 276 -21.88 17.73 -9.32
C LYS A 276 -22.39 18.76 -10.32
#